data_AF-A0A317NX46-F1
#
_entry.id   AF-A0A317NX46-F1
#
_cell.length_a   1.000
_cell.length_b   1.000
_cell.length_c   1.000
_cell.angle_alpha   90.00
_cell.angle_beta   90.00
_cell.angle_gamma   90.00
#
_symmetry.space_group_name_H-M   'P 1'
#
loop_
_entity.id
_entity.type
_entity.pdbx_description
1 polymer ?
#
loop_
_entity_poly.entity_id
_entity_poly.type
_entity_poly.pdbx_seq_one_letter_code
_entity_poly.pdbx_strand_id
1 'polypeptide(L)'
;MHALVVLGLGVGCAVAFVHFVDVSQTEKGRTAKDADRLALLCFFAVLPLTVTGIVMTRTAFRRWLSARHRWQVWHIESLRTGIQEWVHLIDDRGTIAGTVVLRKWTSRTFSGDDRLVWFAGAPNKAGLIAKPGGADTQLAYRSLFYTPPRFGTSLFVKNDPSAPSPRPRGTSSAPSSEPAGKHGGLDDSAFPSPRKLRRTLAYALDIALHVAIGIGVVFFSDEATRHAVTHREWNSPQLAWWAVIGYFLLASFVDRVVLQSVTRTTLGKAVFGLVVIDRETGRYPRARRLLAAWLIGVIMPLLLLGDSSVPERPERYLLPAVRRTDARRVLGQPA
;
A
#
# COMPACT_ATOMS: atom_id res chain seq x y z
N MET A 1 -10.25 -21.29 7.38
CA MET A 1 -11.69 -21.00 7.37
C MET A 1 -11.98 -19.50 7.27
N HIS A 2 -11.63 -18.67 8.26
CA HIS A 2 -11.91 -17.22 8.26
C HIS A 2 -11.48 -16.46 6.97
N ALA A 3 -10.31 -16.76 6.40
CA ALA A 3 -9.83 -16.09 5.19
C ALA A 3 -10.73 -16.32 3.96
N LEU A 4 -11.23 -17.55 3.78
CA LEU A 4 -12.12 -17.90 2.68
C LEU A 4 -13.53 -17.32 2.90
N VAL A 5 -13.97 -17.22 4.15
CA VAL A 5 -15.25 -16.57 4.51
C VAL A 5 -15.20 -15.08 4.14
N VAL A 6 -14.15 -14.36 4.52
CA VAL A 6 -14.00 -12.93 4.17
C VAL A 6 -13.95 -12.72 2.65
N LEU A 7 -13.23 -13.58 1.93
CA LEU A 7 -13.20 -13.53 0.47
C LEU A 7 -14.57 -13.83 -0.14
N GLY A 8 -15.26 -14.85 0.36
CA GLY A 8 -16.60 -15.22 -0.06
C GLY A 8 -17.63 -14.12 0.20
N LEU A 9 -17.54 -13.42 1.33
CA LEU A 9 -18.36 -12.25 1.63
C LEU A 9 -18.12 -11.12 0.64
N GLY A 10 -16.86 -10.84 0.27
CA GLY A 10 -16.54 -9.83 -0.75
C GLY A 10 -17.14 -10.15 -2.12
N VAL A 11 -17.06 -11.41 -2.54
CA VAL A 11 -17.69 -11.89 -3.78
C VAL A 11 -19.22 -11.85 -3.68
N GLY A 12 -19.78 -12.25 -2.53
CA GLY A 12 -21.21 -12.20 -2.25
C GLY A 12 -21.77 -10.78 -2.31
N CYS A 13 -21.04 -9.78 -1.78
CA CYS A 13 -21.40 -8.37 -1.92
C CYS A 13 -21.44 -7.92 -3.39
N ALA A 14 -20.62 -8.49 -4.28
CA ALA A 14 -20.63 -8.11 -5.69
C ALA A 14 -21.90 -8.63 -6.39
N VAL A 15 -22.29 -9.87 -6.08
CA VAL A 15 -23.54 -10.45 -6.58
C VAL A 15 -24.75 -9.70 -6.02
N ALA A 16 -24.75 -9.43 -4.71
CA ALA A 16 -25.83 -8.67 -4.05
C ALA A 16 -25.93 -7.24 -4.60
N PHE A 17 -24.82 -6.58 -4.89
CA PHE A 17 -24.81 -5.25 -5.52
C PHE A 17 -25.56 -5.26 -6.86
N VAL A 18 -25.24 -6.20 -7.75
CA VAL A 18 -25.92 -6.30 -9.07
C VAL A 18 -27.42 -6.53 -8.89
N HIS A 19 -27.81 -7.43 -7.98
CA HIS A 19 -29.21 -7.70 -7.68
C HIS A 19 -29.94 -6.46 -7.13
N PHE A 20 -29.35 -5.73 -6.18
CA PHE A 20 -30.00 -4.55 -5.61
C PHE A 20 -30.05 -3.36 -6.58
N VAL A 21 -29.08 -3.23 -7.48
CA VAL A 21 -29.15 -2.25 -8.58
C VAL A 21 -30.33 -2.58 -9.50
N ASP A 22 -30.49 -3.83 -9.89
CA ASP A 22 -31.62 -4.27 -10.73
C ASP A 22 -32.96 -3.97 -10.06
N VAL A 23 -33.13 -4.38 -8.80
CA VAL A 23 -34.34 -4.08 -8.00
C VAL A 23 -34.59 -2.57 -7.87
N SER A 24 -33.54 -1.76 -7.70
CA SER A 24 -33.68 -0.30 -7.60
C SER A 24 -34.18 0.35 -8.89
N GLN A 25 -33.93 -0.28 -10.05
CA GLN A 25 -34.37 0.20 -11.36
C GLN A 25 -35.78 -0.28 -11.71
N THR A 26 -36.20 -1.46 -11.24
CA THR A 26 -37.51 -2.03 -11.56
C THR A 26 -38.62 -1.58 -10.61
N GLU A 27 -38.32 -1.39 -9.33
CA GLU A 27 -39.29 -1.04 -8.30
C GLU A 27 -39.47 0.47 -8.14
N LYS A 28 -40.56 0.89 -7.46
CA LYS A 28 -40.84 2.31 -7.15
C LYS A 28 -41.06 2.53 -5.65
N GLY A 29 -40.97 3.79 -5.22
CA GLY A 29 -41.33 4.19 -3.86
C GLY A 29 -40.28 3.78 -2.81
N ARG A 30 -40.72 3.15 -1.71
CA ARG A 30 -39.85 2.81 -0.57
C ARG A 30 -38.89 1.66 -0.90
N THR A 31 -39.36 0.65 -1.63
CA THR A 31 -38.58 -0.53 -2.01
C THR A 31 -37.36 -0.15 -2.86
N ALA A 32 -37.53 0.73 -3.85
CA ALA A 32 -36.44 1.23 -4.67
C ALA A 32 -35.37 1.98 -3.84
N LYS A 33 -35.80 2.82 -2.89
CA LYS A 33 -34.89 3.58 -2.02
C LYS A 33 -34.09 2.67 -1.08
N ASP A 34 -34.73 1.62 -0.54
CA ASP A 34 -34.04 0.67 0.33
C ASP A 34 -33.08 -0.22 -0.47
N ALA A 35 -33.45 -0.62 -1.69
CA ALA A 35 -32.55 -1.32 -2.61
C ALA A 35 -31.34 -0.46 -3.00
N ASP A 36 -31.52 0.84 -3.28
CA ASP A 36 -30.43 1.77 -3.61
C ASP A 36 -29.42 1.91 -2.45
N ARG A 37 -29.92 1.99 -1.20
CA ARG A 37 -29.08 2.00 0.01
C ARG A 37 -28.31 0.69 0.19
N LEU A 38 -28.95 -0.45 -0.04
CA LEU A 38 -28.31 -1.76 0.07
C LEU A 38 -27.27 -1.98 -1.04
N ALA A 39 -27.55 -1.53 -2.26
CA ALA A 39 -26.59 -1.51 -3.36
C ALA A 39 -25.36 -0.68 -2.97
N LEU A 40 -25.56 0.52 -2.40
CA LEU A 40 -24.48 1.37 -1.93
C LEU A 40 -23.60 0.69 -0.87
N LEU A 41 -24.22 0.06 0.14
CA LEU A 41 -23.50 -0.69 1.18
C LEU A 41 -22.70 -1.85 0.58
N CYS A 42 -23.30 -2.62 -0.32
CA CYS A 42 -22.63 -3.72 -1.01
C CYS A 42 -21.42 -3.20 -1.81
N PHE A 43 -21.60 -2.14 -2.59
CA PHE A 43 -20.54 -1.52 -3.39
C PHE A 43 -19.31 -1.15 -2.55
N PHE A 44 -19.52 -0.49 -1.41
CA PHE A 44 -18.43 -0.14 -0.50
C PHE A 44 -17.78 -1.35 0.18
N ALA A 45 -18.53 -2.44 0.37
CA ALA A 45 -18.03 -3.66 1.00
C ALA A 45 -17.23 -4.57 0.03
N VAL A 46 -17.57 -4.59 -1.27
CA VAL A 46 -16.94 -5.49 -2.27
C VAL A 46 -15.43 -5.38 -2.28
N LEU A 47 -14.92 -4.17 -2.51
CA LEU A 47 -13.48 -3.94 -2.70
C LEU A 47 -12.66 -4.26 -1.44
N PRO A 48 -12.97 -3.71 -0.24
CA PRO A 48 -12.18 -3.98 0.96
C PRO A 48 -12.27 -5.45 1.39
N LEU A 49 -13.44 -6.09 1.33
CA LEU A 49 -13.59 -7.49 1.73
C LEU A 49 -12.87 -8.43 0.76
N THR A 50 -12.97 -8.20 -0.55
CA THR A 50 -12.29 -9.03 -1.55
C THR A 50 -10.77 -8.92 -1.42
N VAL A 51 -10.23 -7.70 -1.31
CA VAL A 51 -8.78 -7.51 -1.17
C VAL A 51 -8.27 -8.06 0.16
N THR A 52 -8.97 -7.82 1.27
CA THR A 52 -8.62 -8.38 2.58
C THR A 52 -8.66 -9.91 2.53
N GLY A 53 -9.71 -10.48 1.96
CA GLY A 53 -9.87 -11.92 1.76
C GLY A 53 -8.74 -12.54 0.93
N ILE A 54 -8.31 -11.89 -0.16
CA ILE A 54 -7.17 -12.32 -0.98
C ILE A 54 -5.87 -12.31 -0.15
N VAL A 55 -5.60 -11.22 0.58
CA VAL A 55 -4.39 -11.09 1.41
C VAL A 55 -4.37 -12.13 2.53
N MET A 56 -5.49 -12.33 3.22
CA MET A 56 -5.63 -13.35 4.26
C MET A 56 -5.45 -14.75 3.69
N THR A 57 -6.08 -15.06 2.54
CA THR A 57 -6.01 -16.38 1.90
C THR A 57 -4.59 -16.68 1.45
N ARG A 58 -3.90 -15.72 0.83
CA ARG A 58 -2.48 -15.85 0.47
C ARG A 58 -1.60 -16.12 1.69
N THR A 59 -1.86 -15.42 2.81
CA THR A 59 -1.10 -15.59 4.06
C THR A 59 -1.34 -16.96 4.68
N ALA A 60 -2.61 -17.39 4.76
CA ALA A 60 -3.00 -18.70 5.27
C ALA A 60 -2.42 -19.84 4.43
N PHE A 61 -2.47 -19.72 3.10
CA PHE A 61 -1.91 -20.70 2.18
C PHE A 61 -0.39 -20.85 2.35
N ARG A 62 0.33 -19.73 2.51
CA ARG A 62 1.78 -19.75 2.79
C ARG A 62 2.10 -20.42 4.12
N ARG A 63 1.32 -20.14 5.17
CA ARG A 63 1.47 -20.82 6.47
C ARG A 63 1.25 -22.32 6.36
N TRP A 64 0.19 -22.73 5.66
CA TRP A 64 -0.13 -24.15 5.44
C TRP A 64 0.97 -24.88 4.65
N LEU A 65 1.49 -24.28 3.57
CA LEU A 65 2.63 -24.85 2.84
C LEU A 65 3.87 -24.97 3.73
N SER A 66 4.15 -23.94 4.53
CA SER A 66 5.32 -23.91 5.42
C SER A 66 5.23 -24.96 6.53
N ALA A 67 4.03 -25.18 7.08
CA ALA A 67 3.78 -26.19 8.11
C ALA A 67 4.01 -27.64 7.66
N ARG A 68 4.10 -27.90 6.34
CA ARG A 68 4.44 -29.22 5.80
C ARG A 68 5.94 -29.52 5.86
N HIS A 69 6.77 -28.50 6.09
CA HIS A 69 8.20 -28.69 6.26
C HIS A 69 8.53 -29.17 7.68
N ARG A 70 9.60 -29.97 7.81
CA ARG A 70 10.12 -30.36 9.12
C ARG A 70 10.71 -29.14 9.83
N TRP A 71 10.44 -29.03 11.13
CA TRP A 71 11.06 -28.03 11.98
C TRP A 71 12.54 -28.34 12.14
N GLN A 72 13.38 -27.34 11.95
CA GLN A 72 14.82 -27.40 12.12
C GLN A 72 15.27 -26.27 13.04
N VAL A 73 16.32 -26.52 13.81
CA VAL A 73 16.94 -25.49 14.65
C VAL A 73 17.93 -24.72 13.80
N TRP A 74 17.85 -23.39 13.84
CA TRP A 74 18.74 -22.49 13.11
C TRP A 74 19.36 -21.49 14.08
N HIS A 75 20.62 -21.13 13.82
CA HIS A 75 21.23 -19.97 14.45
C HIS A 75 20.68 -18.70 13.83
N ILE A 76 20.50 -17.65 14.63
CA ILE A 76 19.98 -16.38 14.15
C ILE A 76 20.81 -15.18 14.55
N GLU A 77 20.75 -14.18 13.68
CA GLU A 77 21.02 -12.79 14.01
C GLU A 77 19.74 -12.00 13.70
N SER A 78 19.25 -11.20 14.66
CA SER A 78 18.04 -10.39 14.48
C SER A 78 18.41 -8.90 14.42
N LEU A 79 17.79 -8.18 13.49
CA LEU A 79 17.97 -6.74 13.34
C LEU A 79 16.62 -6.06 13.17
N ARG A 80 16.35 -5.08 14.02
CA ARG A 80 15.15 -4.26 13.92
C ARG A 80 15.48 -2.94 13.23
N THR A 81 14.83 -2.68 12.10
CA THR A 81 14.90 -1.40 11.39
C THR A 81 13.51 -0.75 11.43
N GLY A 82 13.22 -0.06 12.54
CA GLY A 82 11.93 0.60 12.77
C GLY A 82 10.77 -0.39 12.97
N ILE A 83 9.90 -0.50 11.97
CA ILE A 83 8.64 -1.27 12.03
C ILE A 83 8.85 -2.75 11.69
N GLN A 84 9.97 -3.12 11.03
CA GLN A 84 10.24 -4.49 10.61
C GLN A 84 11.38 -5.15 11.40
N GLU A 85 11.18 -6.42 11.72
CA GLU A 85 12.17 -7.30 12.33
C GLU A 85 12.71 -8.24 11.24
N TRP A 86 14.01 -8.14 11.00
CA TRP A 86 14.75 -8.95 10.05
C TRP A 86 15.53 -10.03 10.78
N VAL A 87 15.58 -11.22 10.21
CA VAL A 87 16.29 -12.36 10.79
C VAL A 87 17.18 -12.99 9.72
N HIS A 88 18.46 -13.14 10.04
CA HIS A 88 19.37 -14.03 9.32
C HIS A 88 19.23 -15.43 9.85
N LEU A 89 18.99 -16.39 8.96
CA LEU A 89 19.08 -17.80 9.25
C LEU A 89 20.50 -18.24 8.91
N ILE A 90 21.23 -18.68 9.92
CA ILE A 90 22.64 -19.08 9.83
C ILE A 90 22.68 -20.61 10.00
N ASP A 91 23.33 -21.28 9.05
CA ASP A 91 23.52 -22.73 9.10
C ASP A 91 24.59 -23.15 10.13
N ASP A 92 24.75 -24.46 10.34
CA ASP A 92 25.73 -25.01 11.27
C ASP A 92 27.19 -24.71 10.88
N ARG A 93 27.44 -24.25 9.65
CA ARG A 93 28.75 -23.87 9.14
C ARG A 93 29.02 -22.36 9.29
N GLY A 94 28.10 -21.62 9.88
CA GLY A 94 28.19 -20.17 10.04
C GLY A 94 27.87 -19.37 8.78
N THR A 95 27.32 -20.00 7.73
CA THR A 95 26.93 -19.32 6.50
C THR A 95 25.48 -18.85 6.54
N ILE A 96 25.19 -17.70 5.92
CA ILE A 96 23.84 -17.14 5.86
C ILE A 96 23.04 -17.93 4.83
N ALA A 97 22.17 -18.82 5.29
CA ALA A 97 21.29 -19.62 4.45
C ALA A 97 20.13 -18.80 3.86
N GLY A 98 19.72 -17.72 4.54
CA GLY A 98 18.73 -16.80 4.02
C GLY A 98 18.39 -15.66 4.98
N THR A 99 17.90 -14.55 4.43
CA THR A 99 17.41 -13.40 5.20
C THR A 99 15.89 -13.29 5.06
N VAL A 100 15.20 -13.32 6.19
CA VAL A 100 13.73 -13.31 6.26
C VAL A 100 13.21 -12.12 7.07
N VAL A 101 12.00 -11.66 6.74
CA VAL A 101 11.27 -10.60 7.44
C VAL A 101 10.11 -11.20 8.22
N LEU A 102 9.89 -10.67 9.42
CA LEU A 102 8.75 -10.99 10.29
C LEU A 102 7.66 -9.93 10.18
N ARG A 103 6.40 -10.37 10.23
CA ARG A 103 5.21 -9.54 9.99
C ARG A 103 4.36 -9.36 11.25
N LYS A 104 4.89 -8.69 12.29
CA LYS A 104 4.09 -8.31 13.46
C LYS A 104 4.43 -6.91 13.98
N TRP A 105 3.38 -6.10 14.22
CA TRP A 105 3.46 -4.78 14.86
C TRP A 105 3.59 -4.94 16.39
N THR A 106 2.95 -5.96 16.95
CA THR A 106 2.80 -6.13 18.39
C THR A 106 3.78 -7.16 18.96
N SER A 107 4.61 -6.65 19.88
CA SER A 107 5.69 -7.25 20.69
C SER A 107 6.95 -7.76 19.96
N ARG A 108 8.12 -7.55 20.61
CA ARG A 108 9.43 -8.10 20.21
C ARG A 108 9.30 -9.61 20.16
N THR A 109 9.39 -10.21 18.98
CA THR A 109 9.32 -11.67 18.87
C THR A 109 10.64 -12.25 19.32
N PHE A 110 11.75 -11.70 18.87
CA PHE A 110 13.09 -12.13 19.28
C PHE A 110 13.79 -11.00 20.03
N SER A 111 14.49 -11.36 21.11
CA SER A 111 15.42 -10.45 21.80
C SER A 111 16.76 -10.44 21.06
N GLY A 112 17.59 -9.42 21.29
CA GLY A 112 18.97 -9.41 20.77
C GLY A 112 19.83 -10.56 21.30
N ASP A 113 19.40 -11.19 22.41
CA ASP A 113 20.08 -12.33 23.02
C ASP A 113 19.62 -13.69 22.46
N ASP A 114 18.52 -13.73 21.71
CA ASP A 114 18.01 -14.98 21.13
C ASP A 114 18.93 -15.39 19.96
N ARG A 115 19.71 -16.46 20.15
CA ARG A 115 20.65 -16.99 19.14
C ARG A 115 20.12 -18.18 18.35
N LEU A 116 19.02 -18.78 18.79
CA LEU A 116 18.47 -20.01 18.21
C LEU A 116 16.97 -19.85 17.99
N VAL A 117 16.48 -20.36 16.85
CA VAL A 117 15.07 -20.43 16.52
C VAL A 117 14.71 -21.78 15.91
N TRP A 118 13.44 -22.11 15.96
CA TRP A 118 12.88 -23.20 15.18
C TRP A 118 12.33 -22.61 13.88
N PHE A 119 12.71 -23.17 12.74
CA PHE A 119 12.24 -22.74 11.44
C PHE A 119 11.73 -23.94 10.62
N ALA A 120 10.56 -23.80 10.01
CA ALA A 120 9.95 -24.77 9.12
C ALA A 120 9.63 -24.12 7.78
N GLY A 121 10.42 -24.41 6.75
CA GLY A 121 10.23 -23.86 5.40
C GLY A 121 11.51 -23.83 4.60
N ALA A 122 11.52 -23.02 3.54
CA ALA A 122 12.71 -22.76 2.74
C ALA A 122 13.30 -21.39 3.10
N PRO A 123 14.53 -21.31 3.64
CA PRO A 123 15.15 -20.05 4.07
C PRO A 123 15.15 -18.94 2.99
N ASN A 124 15.28 -19.35 1.73
CA ASN A 124 15.31 -18.45 0.57
C ASN A 124 13.92 -18.09 -0.02
N LYS A 125 12.81 -18.53 0.58
CA LYS A 125 11.46 -18.27 0.09
C LYS A 125 10.53 -17.80 1.21
N ALA A 126 10.10 -18.71 2.07
CA ALA A 126 9.20 -18.47 3.19
C ALA A 126 9.18 -19.69 4.12
N GLY A 127 8.82 -19.45 5.37
CA GLY A 127 8.66 -20.48 6.39
C GLY A 127 7.95 -19.97 7.63
N LEU A 128 7.72 -20.87 8.57
CA LEU A 128 7.32 -20.54 9.92
C LEU A 128 8.56 -20.43 10.79
N ILE A 129 8.61 -19.43 11.65
CA ILE A 129 9.66 -19.25 12.65
C ILE A 129 9.02 -19.22 14.03
N ALA A 130 9.66 -19.83 15.02
CA ALA A 130 9.18 -19.87 16.40
C ALA A 130 10.38 -19.85 17.35
N LYS A 131 10.14 -19.46 18.60
CA LYS A 131 11.15 -19.66 19.65
C LYS A 131 11.35 -21.15 19.93
N PRO A 132 12.53 -21.56 20.43
CA PRO A 132 12.71 -22.91 20.95
C PRO A 132 11.58 -23.25 21.94
N GLY A 133 10.93 -24.40 21.76
CA GLY A 133 9.71 -24.78 22.49
C GLY A 133 8.39 -24.49 21.77
N GLY A 134 8.41 -23.88 20.58
CA GLY A 134 7.25 -23.77 19.68
C GLY A 134 6.28 -22.62 19.97
N ALA A 135 6.54 -21.83 21.01
CA ALA A 135 5.77 -20.62 21.32
C ALA A 135 5.96 -19.53 20.24
N ASP A 136 4.93 -18.68 20.08
CA ASP A 136 4.94 -17.50 19.21
C ASP A 136 5.31 -17.77 17.75
N THR A 137 4.73 -18.82 17.16
CA THR A 137 4.95 -19.14 15.75
C THR A 137 4.49 -18.01 14.82
N GLN A 138 5.39 -17.54 13.96
CA GLN A 138 5.14 -16.48 12.99
C GLN A 138 5.50 -16.89 11.57
N LEU A 139 4.87 -16.24 10.60
CA LEU A 139 5.26 -16.39 9.20
C LEU A 139 6.45 -15.48 8.91
N ALA A 140 7.56 -16.09 8.52
CA ALA A 140 8.75 -15.43 8.04
C ALA A 140 8.86 -15.62 6.52
N TYR A 141 9.27 -14.58 5.80
CA TYR A 141 9.44 -14.70 4.35
C TYR A 141 10.60 -13.87 3.83
N ARG A 142 11.20 -14.36 2.74
CA ARG A 142 12.17 -13.57 2.00
C ARG A 142 11.42 -12.46 1.29
N SER A 143 11.76 -11.22 1.59
CA SER A 143 11.21 -10.11 0.84
C SER A 143 11.78 -10.11 -0.58
N LEU A 144 10.88 -10.11 -1.58
CA LEU A 144 11.23 -9.88 -2.99
C LEU A 144 11.37 -8.38 -3.31
N PHE A 145 11.05 -7.52 -2.34
CA PHE A 145 10.85 -6.10 -2.55
C PHE A 145 11.76 -5.22 -1.69
N TYR A 146 12.48 -5.82 -0.74
CA TYR A 146 13.37 -5.12 0.18
C TYR A 146 14.76 -5.74 0.09
N THR A 147 15.79 -4.90 0.01
CA THR A 147 17.16 -5.33 0.24
C THR A 147 17.35 -5.51 1.75
N PRO A 148 17.87 -6.66 2.22
CA PRO A 148 18.11 -6.85 3.63
C PRO A 148 19.08 -5.78 4.17
N PRO A 149 18.82 -5.21 5.36
CA PRO A 149 19.74 -4.29 5.99
C PRO A 149 21.08 -4.98 6.26
N ARG A 150 22.17 -4.21 6.33
CA ARG A 150 23.47 -4.77 6.73
C ARG A 150 23.42 -5.11 8.21
N PHE A 151 23.51 -6.39 8.51
CA PHE A 151 23.75 -6.91 9.84
C PHE A 151 25.21 -6.59 10.22
N GLY A 152 25.47 -6.19 11.47
CA GLY A 152 26.84 -6.01 11.98
C GLY A 152 27.46 -4.59 12.04
N THR A 153 26.82 -3.49 11.59
CA THR A 153 27.42 -2.14 11.75
C THR A 153 27.08 -1.40 13.05
N SER A 154 26.26 -1.96 13.94
CA SER A 154 25.89 -1.31 15.23
C SER A 154 26.26 -2.09 16.49
N LEU A 155 27.05 -3.17 16.39
CA LEU A 155 27.39 -4.02 17.53
C LEU A 155 28.90 -4.09 17.87
N PHE A 156 29.73 -3.25 17.24
CA PHE A 156 31.16 -3.10 17.61
C PHE A 156 31.63 -1.63 17.68
N VAL A 157 30.79 -0.72 18.18
CA VAL A 157 31.33 0.44 18.90
C VAL A 157 31.33 0.07 20.37
N LYS A 158 32.29 -0.79 20.73
CA LYS A 158 32.78 -0.78 22.11
C LYS A 158 33.37 0.61 22.28
N ASN A 159 32.78 1.42 23.16
CA ASN A 159 33.39 2.66 23.63
C ASN A 159 34.73 2.25 24.27
N ASP A 160 35.80 2.26 23.47
CA ASP A 160 37.15 2.16 23.95
C ASP A 160 37.65 3.60 24.09
N PRO A 161 37.70 4.17 25.32
CA PRO A 161 38.12 5.56 25.53
C PRO A 161 39.59 5.82 25.15
N SER A 162 40.32 4.79 24.73
CA SER A 162 41.73 4.81 24.32
C SER A 162 41.96 4.67 22.81
N ALA A 163 40.92 4.59 21.98
CA ALA A 163 41.10 4.53 20.53
C ALA A 163 41.47 5.92 19.97
N PRO A 164 42.63 6.08 19.28
CA PRO A 164 43.04 7.37 18.75
C PRO A 164 42.07 7.85 17.67
N SER A 165 41.54 9.07 17.84
CA SER A 165 40.66 9.73 16.89
C SER A 165 41.26 9.68 15.47
N PRO A 166 40.57 9.08 14.47
CA PRO A 166 41.07 9.08 13.12
C PRO A 166 41.01 10.53 12.59
N ARG A 167 42.19 11.12 12.37
CA ARG A 167 42.33 12.41 11.68
C ARG A 167 41.71 12.30 10.28
N PRO A 168 40.98 13.32 9.81
CA PRO A 168 40.41 13.30 8.47
C PRO A 168 41.55 13.44 7.46
N ARG A 169 41.89 12.35 6.76
CA ARG A 169 42.76 12.39 5.59
C ARG A 169 41.85 12.37 4.35
N GLY A 170 42.14 13.30 3.44
CA GLY A 170 41.25 13.77 2.38
C GLY A 170 40.72 12.73 1.39
N THR A 171 39.50 13.04 0.92
CA THR A 171 38.96 12.82 -0.43
C THR A 171 39.24 11.47 -1.09
N SER A 172 38.35 10.52 -0.82
CA SER A 172 37.74 9.72 -1.89
C SER A 172 36.29 9.49 -1.54
N SER A 173 35.39 10.16 -2.27
CA SER A 173 33.94 10.02 -2.14
C SER A 173 33.51 8.64 -2.65
N ALA A 174 33.65 7.62 -1.81
CA ALA A 174 32.85 6.41 -1.99
C ALA A 174 31.38 6.83 -1.96
N PRO A 175 30.55 6.49 -2.96
CA PRO A 175 29.16 6.89 -2.99
C PRO A 175 28.47 6.28 -1.77
N SER A 176 28.05 7.15 -0.86
CA SER A 176 27.16 6.79 0.24
C SER A 176 25.89 6.19 -0.37
N SER A 177 25.75 4.86 -0.28
CA SER A 177 24.52 4.19 -0.62
C SER A 177 23.47 4.59 0.42
N GLU A 178 22.73 5.66 0.13
CA GLU A 178 21.65 6.12 0.99
C GLU A 178 20.65 4.98 1.27
N PRO A 179 20.09 4.89 2.50
CA PRO A 179 19.14 3.85 2.84
C PRO A 179 17.89 3.92 1.95
N ALA A 180 17.50 2.77 1.40
CA ALA A 180 16.37 2.61 0.49
C ALA A 180 15.05 3.15 1.10
N GLY A 181 14.56 4.30 0.61
CA GLY A 181 13.20 4.78 0.92
C GLY A 181 12.94 6.29 1.04
N LYS A 182 13.85 7.19 0.61
CA LYS A 182 13.68 8.65 0.85
C LYS A 182 13.32 9.52 -0.37
N HIS A 183 13.28 9.00 -1.60
CA HIS A 183 13.12 9.86 -2.77
C HIS A 183 11.77 10.58 -2.83
N GLY A 184 11.79 11.89 -3.03
CA GLY A 184 10.62 12.74 -3.15
C GLY A 184 9.92 13.10 -1.83
N GLY A 185 10.49 12.76 -0.67
CA GLY A 185 10.01 13.25 0.64
C GLY A 185 9.95 14.78 0.69
N LEU A 186 9.22 15.41 1.62
CA LEU A 186 9.23 16.89 1.70
C LEU A 186 10.62 17.44 2.03
N ASP A 187 11.42 16.68 2.77
CA ASP A 187 12.78 17.03 3.22
C ASP A 187 13.88 16.49 2.29
N ASP A 188 13.52 15.97 1.13
CA ASP A 188 14.48 15.45 0.15
C ASP A 188 15.17 16.61 -0.58
N SER A 189 16.48 16.79 -0.32
CA SER A 189 17.32 17.84 -0.89
C SER A 189 17.57 17.67 -2.40
N ALA A 190 17.41 16.46 -2.95
CA ALA A 190 17.50 16.24 -4.40
C ALA A 190 16.36 16.95 -5.15
N PHE A 191 15.25 17.23 -4.47
CA PHE A 191 14.13 18.02 -4.99
C PHE A 191 13.94 19.23 -4.08
N PRO A 192 14.57 20.39 -4.34
CA PRO A 192 14.56 21.51 -3.40
C PRO A 192 13.27 22.35 -3.40
N SER A 193 12.40 22.20 -4.40
CA SER A 193 11.24 23.10 -4.54
C SER A 193 10.18 22.92 -3.44
N PRO A 194 9.66 24.05 -2.87
CA PRO A 194 8.51 24.02 -1.97
C PRO A 194 7.29 23.43 -2.67
N ARG A 195 6.77 22.32 -2.12
CA ARG A 195 5.78 21.49 -2.81
C ARG A 195 4.58 21.09 -1.97
N LYS A 196 4.56 21.36 -0.66
CA LYS A 196 3.44 20.98 0.22
C LYS A 196 2.12 21.60 -0.27
N LEU A 197 2.09 22.92 -0.46
CA LEU A 197 0.90 23.62 -0.95
C LEU A 197 0.48 23.14 -2.36
N ARG A 198 1.43 23.04 -3.29
CA ARG A 198 1.17 22.56 -4.67
C ARG A 198 0.59 21.14 -4.68
N ARG A 199 1.13 20.24 -3.85
CA ARG A 199 0.62 18.87 -3.70
C ARG A 199 -0.82 18.86 -3.18
N THR A 200 -1.10 19.66 -2.15
CA THR A 200 -2.44 19.77 -1.56
C THR A 200 -3.45 20.32 -2.57
N LEU A 201 -3.12 21.41 -3.26
CA LEU A 201 -4.02 22.01 -4.25
C LEU A 201 -4.21 21.09 -5.47
N ALA A 202 -3.16 20.42 -5.94
CA ALA A 202 -3.28 19.42 -7.00
C ALA A 202 -4.20 18.26 -6.62
N TYR A 203 -4.10 17.78 -5.38
CA TYR A 203 -4.97 16.73 -4.87
C TYR A 203 -6.43 17.21 -4.73
N ALA A 204 -6.65 18.41 -4.22
CA ALA A 204 -7.98 19.00 -4.12
C ALA A 204 -8.63 19.18 -5.50
N LEU A 205 -7.86 19.62 -6.49
CA LEU A 205 -8.31 19.76 -7.87
C LEU A 205 -8.65 18.40 -8.51
N ASP A 206 -7.80 17.39 -8.32
CA ASP A 206 -8.07 16.02 -8.79
C ASP A 206 -9.42 15.52 -8.20
N ILE A 207 -9.64 15.69 -6.88
CA ILE A 207 -10.91 15.30 -6.23
C ILE A 207 -12.09 16.08 -6.82
N ALA A 208 -11.99 17.40 -6.90
CA ALA A 208 -13.08 18.24 -7.40
C ALA A 208 -13.48 17.83 -8.84
N LEU A 209 -12.49 17.52 -9.68
CA LEU A 209 -12.73 17.05 -11.04
C LEU A 209 -13.40 15.68 -11.05
N HIS A 210 -12.94 14.71 -10.24
CA HIS A 210 -13.56 13.38 -10.19
C HIS A 210 -15.01 13.45 -9.68
N VAL A 211 -15.29 14.32 -8.70
CA VAL A 211 -16.65 14.57 -8.20
C VAL A 211 -17.52 15.19 -9.28
N ALA A 212 -17.00 16.21 -9.98
CA ALA A 212 -17.72 16.87 -11.07
C ALA A 212 -18.05 15.91 -12.21
N ILE A 213 -17.13 14.99 -12.56
CA ILE A 213 -17.39 13.94 -13.56
C ILE A 213 -18.46 12.97 -13.05
N GLY A 214 -18.36 12.51 -11.81
CA GLY A 214 -19.33 11.57 -11.23
C GLY A 214 -20.76 12.14 -11.23
N ILE A 215 -20.92 13.37 -10.76
CA ILE A 215 -22.22 14.06 -10.76
C ILE A 215 -22.67 14.38 -12.18
N GLY A 216 -21.77 14.90 -13.01
CA GLY A 216 -22.06 15.32 -14.38
C GLY A 216 -22.55 14.17 -15.26
N VAL A 217 -21.88 13.01 -15.22
CA VAL A 217 -22.31 11.84 -16.01
C VAL A 217 -23.70 11.39 -15.60
N VAL A 218 -23.97 11.25 -14.29
CA VAL A 218 -25.30 10.84 -13.81
C VAL A 218 -26.36 11.86 -14.21
N PHE A 219 -26.07 13.15 -14.02
CA PHE A 219 -26.93 14.23 -14.47
C PHE A 219 -27.22 14.11 -15.96
N PHE A 220 -26.23 13.98 -16.84
CA PHE A 220 -26.51 13.92 -18.29
C PHE A 220 -27.17 12.61 -18.73
N SER A 221 -26.93 11.49 -18.03
CA SER A 221 -27.47 10.18 -18.42
C SER A 221 -28.91 9.94 -17.98
N ASP A 222 -29.38 10.58 -16.90
CA ASP A 222 -30.70 10.30 -16.32
C ASP A 222 -31.66 11.49 -16.47
N GLU A 223 -32.74 11.28 -17.21
CA GLU A 223 -33.76 12.31 -17.47
C GLU A 223 -34.49 12.74 -16.18
N ALA A 224 -34.74 11.79 -15.27
CA ALA A 224 -35.41 12.09 -14.00
C ALA A 224 -34.55 13.02 -13.13
N THR A 225 -33.27 12.65 -12.96
CA THR A 225 -32.27 13.50 -12.28
C THR A 225 -32.17 14.89 -12.93
N ARG A 226 -32.14 15.00 -14.27
CA ARG A 226 -32.10 16.31 -14.94
C ARG A 226 -33.33 17.14 -14.62
N HIS A 227 -34.50 16.55 -14.71
CA HIS A 227 -35.77 17.22 -14.44
C HIS A 227 -35.84 17.72 -12.99
N ALA A 228 -35.49 16.88 -12.01
CA ALA A 228 -35.53 17.26 -10.59
C ALA A 228 -34.55 18.39 -10.25
N VAL A 229 -33.34 18.35 -10.80
CA VAL A 229 -32.33 19.40 -10.55
C VAL A 229 -32.71 20.72 -11.24
N THR A 230 -33.24 20.69 -12.46
CA THR A 230 -33.67 21.90 -13.18
C THR A 230 -34.89 22.57 -12.53
N HIS A 231 -35.83 21.78 -12.01
CA HIS A 231 -37.05 22.27 -11.37
C HIS A 231 -36.93 22.45 -9.84
N ARG A 232 -35.72 22.27 -9.28
CA ARG A 232 -35.41 22.43 -7.83
C ARG A 232 -36.26 21.54 -6.92
N GLU A 233 -36.60 20.35 -7.37
CA GLU A 233 -37.41 19.38 -6.62
C GLU A 233 -36.54 18.51 -5.69
N TRP A 234 -35.95 19.13 -4.65
CA TRP A 234 -34.98 18.51 -3.74
C TRP A 234 -35.57 17.44 -2.80
N ASN A 235 -36.90 17.31 -2.72
CA ASN A 235 -37.58 16.42 -1.78
C ASN A 235 -37.63 14.95 -2.21
N SER A 236 -37.13 14.62 -3.40
CA SER A 236 -37.06 13.24 -3.89
C SER A 236 -35.60 12.84 -4.15
N PRO A 237 -35.06 11.79 -3.47
CA PRO A 237 -33.72 11.32 -3.74
C PRO A 237 -33.73 10.57 -5.07
N GLN A 238 -33.41 11.27 -6.15
CA GLN A 238 -33.35 10.70 -7.50
C GLN A 238 -31.92 10.47 -7.99
N LEU A 239 -30.93 11.07 -7.30
CA LEU A 239 -29.53 10.88 -7.67
C LEU A 239 -29.08 9.49 -7.22
N ALA A 240 -28.88 8.59 -8.18
CA ALA A 240 -28.30 7.27 -7.96
C ALA A 240 -26.87 7.39 -7.43
N TRP A 241 -26.71 7.50 -6.10
CA TRP A 241 -25.44 7.81 -5.47
C TRP A 241 -24.36 6.76 -5.76
N TRP A 242 -24.74 5.49 -5.89
CA TRP A 242 -23.80 4.43 -6.30
C TRP A 242 -23.25 4.69 -7.71
N ALA A 243 -24.06 5.22 -8.64
CA ALA A 243 -23.60 5.56 -9.98
C ALA A 243 -22.64 6.75 -9.93
N VAL A 244 -22.97 7.79 -9.14
CA VAL A 244 -22.09 8.94 -8.90
C VAL A 244 -20.73 8.49 -8.37
N ILE A 245 -20.73 7.62 -7.35
CA ILE A 245 -19.51 7.07 -6.74
C ILE A 245 -18.77 6.16 -7.73
N GLY A 246 -19.48 5.33 -8.49
CA GLY A 246 -18.91 4.48 -9.53
C GLY A 246 -18.17 5.27 -10.59
N TYR A 247 -18.79 6.33 -11.13
CA TYR A 247 -18.16 7.22 -12.10
C TYR A 247 -17.05 8.08 -11.48
N PHE A 248 -17.18 8.50 -10.22
CA PHE A 248 -16.08 9.14 -9.47
C PHE A 248 -14.85 8.22 -9.38
N LEU A 249 -15.05 6.96 -8.99
CA LEU A 249 -13.95 5.99 -8.89
C LEU A 249 -13.35 5.65 -10.26
N LEU A 250 -14.18 5.54 -11.29
CA LEU A 250 -13.73 5.33 -12.67
C LEU A 250 -12.91 6.51 -13.17
N ALA A 251 -13.38 7.75 -12.98
CA ALA A 251 -12.63 8.95 -13.31
C ALA A 251 -11.29 8.99 -12.57
N SER A 252 -11.30 8.66 -11.27
CA SER A 252 -10.10 8.58 -10.46
C SER A 252 -9.11 7.51 -10.94
N PHE A 253 -9.62 6.35 -11.36
CA PHE A 253 -8.80 5.28 -11.93
C PHE A 253 -8.16 5.71 -13.25
N VAL A 254 -8.95 6.28 -14.16
CA VAL A 254 -8.45 6.75 -15.45
C VAL A 254 -7.38 7.81 -15.24
N ASP A 255 -7.60 8.80 -14.37
CA ASP A 255 -6.63 9.86 -14.11
C ASP A 255 -5.36 9.35 -13.39
N ARG A 256 -5.50 8.56 -12.31
CA ARG A 256 -4.37 8.16 -11.44
C ARG A 256 -3.63 6.91 -11.89
N VAL A 257 -4.25 6.06 -12.70
CA VAL A 257 -3.64 4.81 -13.20
C VAL A 257 -3.33 4.92 -14.68
N VAL A 258 -4.33 5.24 -15.51
CA VAL A 258 -4.17 5.23 -16.97
C VAL A 258 -3.39 6.47 -17.44
N LEU A 259 -3.93 7.67 -17.24
CA LEU A 259 -3.32 8.92 -17.65
C LEU A 259 -1.95 9.10 -16.99
N GLN A 260 -1.88 8.91 -15.67
CA GLN A 260 -0.62 9.03 -14.94
C GLN A 260 0.43 7.98 -15.37
N SER A 261 0.06 6.82 -15.93
CA SER A 261 1.06 5.87 -16.46
C SER A 261 1.74 6.38 -17.72
N VAL A 262 1.04 7.19 -18.52
CA VAL A 262 1.53 7.73 -19.79
C VAL A 262 2.22 9.07 -19.57
N THR A 263 1.55 10.00 -18.88
CA THR A 263 2.00 11.40 -18.72
C THR A 263 2.84 11.62 -17.46
N ARG A 264 2.90 10.61 -16.57
CA ARG A 264 3.59 10.65 -15.26
C ARG A 264 3.01 11.68 -14.29
N THR A 265 1.83 12.18 -14.58
CA THR A 265 1.11 13.17 -13.79
C THR A 265 -0.41 12.95 -13.87
N THR A 266 -1.14 13.43 -12.89
CA THR A 266 -2.61 13.55 -12.98
C THR A 266 -2.97 14.91 -13.54
N LEU A 267 -4.24 15.13 -13.90
CA LEU A 267 -4.70 16.43 -14.41
C LEU A 267 -4.38 17.57 -13.45
N GLY A 268 -4.73 17.47 -12.17
CA GLY A 268 -4.43 18.49 -11.18
C GLY A 268 -2.93 18.65 -10.95
N LYS A 269 -2.17 17.55 -10.90
CA LYS A 269 -0.70 17.62 -10.76
C LYS A 269 -0.06 18.28 -11.99
N ALA A 270 -0.61 18.11 -13.18
CA ALA A 270 -0.14 18.77 -14.39
C ALA A 270 -0.29 20.30 -14.27
N VAL A 271 -1.46 20.76 -13.82
CA VAL A 271 -1.76 22.19 -13.59
C VAL A 271 -0.74 22.82 -12.62
N PHE A 272 -0.39 22.12 -11.55
CA PHE A 272 0.58 22.63 -10.56
C PHE A 272 2.06 22.34 -10.89
N GLY A 273 2.35 21.78 -12.07
CA GLY A 273 3.70 21.49 -12.55
C GLY A 273 4.39 20.36 -11.79
N LEU A 274 3.62 19.39 -11.29
CA LEU A 274 4.08 18.25 -10.51
C LEU A 274 4.10 16.96 -11.36
N VAL A 275 5.01 16.05 -11.01
CA VAL A 275 5.11 14.69 -11.55
C VAL A 275 5.31 13.72 -10.40
N VAL A 276 4.79 12.50 -10.55
CA VAL A 276 4.89 11.49 -9.49
C VAL A 276 6.14 10.64 -9.67
N ILE A 277 6.86 10.40 -8.58
CA ILE A 277 8.02 9.51 -8.56
C ILE A 277 7.81 8.38 -7.56
N ASP A 278 8.45 7.26 -7.86
CA ASP A 278 8.54 6.10 -6.99
C ASP A 278 9.53 6.41 -5.87
N ARG A 279 9.05 6.36 -4.63
CA ARG A 279 9.83 6.66 -3.42
C ARG A 279 11.03 5.73 -3.22
N GLU A 280 10.97 4.51 -3.77
CA GLU A 280 12.04 3.52 -3.60
C GLU A 280 13.09 3.61 -4.70
N THR A 281 12.65 3.76 -5.95
CA THR A 281 13.58 3.74 -7.08
C THR A 281 14.02 5.13 -7.51
N GLY A 282 13.37 6.19 -7.01
CA GLY A 282 13.55 7.57 -7.47
C GLY A 282 13.10 7.80 -8.92
N ARG A 283 12.54 6.79 -9.58
CA ARG A 283 12.15 6.81 -11.00
C ARG A 283 10.64 6.99 -11.14
N TYR A 284 10.15 7.13 -12.37
CA TYR A 284 8.70 7.13 -12.61
C TYR A 284 8.08 5.77 -12.26
N PRO A 285 6.92 5.77 -11.56
CA PRO A 285 6.25 4.53 -11.17
C PRO A 285 5.67 3.81 -12.39
N ARG A 286 5.76 2.48 -12.40
CA ARG A 286 5.12 1.62 -13.42
C ARG A 286 3.60 1.55 -13.21
N ALA A 287 2.84 1.28 -14.26
CA ALA A 287 1.36 1.15 -14.22
C ALA A 287 0.86 0.23 -13.10
N ARG A 288 1.48 -0.95 -12.91
CA ARG A 288 1.13 -1.88 -11.80
C ARG A 288 1.26 -1.25 -10.40
N ARG A 289 2.20 -0.32 -10.22
CA ARG A 289 2.44 0.36 -8.95
C ARG A 289 1.45 1.49 -8.74
N LEU A 290 1.06 2.18 -9.81
CA LEU A 290 -0.04 3.14 -9.80
C LEU A 290 -1.37 2.47 -9.45
N LEU A 291 -1.66 1.32 -10.08
CA LEU A 291 -2.83 0.51 -9.76
C LEU A 291 -2.86 0.10 -8.29
N ALA A 292 -1.74 -0.42 -7.78
CA ALA A 292 -1.65 -0.81 -6.38
C ALA A 292 -1.83 0.41 -5.45
N ALA A 293 -1.23 1.56 -5.78
CA ALA A 293 -1.40 2.79 -5.01
C ALA A 293 -2.84 3.32 -5.03
N TRP A 294 -3.54 3.18 -6.17
CA TRP A 294 -4.95 3.54 -6.31
C TRP A 294 -5.84 2.62 -5.47
N LEU A 295 -5.67 1.29 -5.57
CA LEU A 295 -6.42 0.32 -4.77
C LEU A 295 -6.25 0.57 -3.27
N ILE A 296 -5.01 0.80 -2.81
CA ILE A 296 -4.76 1.15 -1.41
C ILE A 296 -5.42 2.48 -1.03
N GLY A 297 -5.41 3.48 -1.93
CA GLY A 297 -6.08 4.76 -1.70
C GLY A 297 -7.60 4.64 -1.55
N VAL A 298 -8.25 3.72 -2.27
CA VAL A 298 -9.69 3.46 -2.15
C VAL A 298 -10.01 2.65 -0.90
N ILE A 299 -9.17 1.66 -0.57
CA ILE A 299 -9.41 0.71 0.52
C ILE A 299 -9.03 1.29 1.90
N MET A 300 -7.99 2.13 1.98
CA MET A 300 -7.48 2.69 3.24
C MET A 300 -8.56 3.39 4.09
N PRO A 301 -9.38 4.31 3.54
CA PRO A 301 -10.46 4.93 4.32
C PRO A 301 -11.47 3.91 4.86
N LEU A 302 -11.76 2.85 4.09
CA LEU A 302 -12.67 1.77 4.50
C LEU A 302 -12.05 0.91 5.61
N LEU A 303 -10.74 0.61 5.53
CA LEU A 303 -10.02 -0.13 6.58
C LEU A 303 -9.73 0.68 7.83
N LEU A 304 -9.71 2.02 7.77
CA LEU A 304 -9.60 2.87 8.96
C LEU A 304 -10.89 2.89 9.79
N LEU A 305 -12.02 2.57 9.17
CA LEU A 305 -13.34 2.55 9.83
C LEU A 305 -13.68 1.20 10.49
N GLY A 306 -12.93 0.13 10.21
CA GLY A 306 -13.07 -1.15 10.90
C GLY A 306 -11.71 -1.67 11.31
N ASP A 307 -11.56 -2.22 12.52
CA ASP A 307 -10.31 -2.70 13.17
C ASP A 307 -9.53 -3.79 12.40
N SER A 308 -9.20 -3.50 11.14
CA SER A 308 -8.75 -4.44 10.13
C SER A 308 -7.28 -4.20 9.79
N SER A 309 -6.62 -5.27 9.34
CA SER A 309 -5.17 -5.25 9.12
C SER A 309 -4.79 -4.37 7.92
N VAL A 310 -4.35 -3.15 8.21
CA VAL A 310 -3.69 -2.21 7.29
C VAL A 310 -2.54 -2.90 6.53
N PRO A 311 -2.39 -2.69 5.21
CA PRO A 311 -1.24 -3.15 4.42
C PRO A 311 0.12 -2.89 5.07
N GLU A 312 1.08 -3.78 4.80
CA GLU A 312 2.38 -3.86 5.50
C GLU A 312 3.24 -2.58 5.49
N ARG A 313 2.96 -1.60 4.59
CA ARG A 313 3.52 -0.23 4.55
C ARG A 313 2.62 0.71 3.73
N PRO A 314 1.62 1.41 4.30
CA PRO A 314 0.79 2.36 3.54
C PRO A 314 1.61 3.44 2.84
N GLU A 315 2.71 3.88 3.45
CA GLU A 315 3.60 4.92 2.95
C GLU A 315 4.29 4.57 1.62
N ARG A 316 4.39 3.29 1.26
CA ARG A 316 4.93 2.84 -0.04
C ARG A 316 3.98 3.16 -1.20
N TYR A 317 2.69 3.18 -0.90
CA TYR A 317 1.61 3.50 -1.82
C TYR A 317 1.30 5.01 -1.84
N LEU A 318 1.83 5.76 -0.86
CA LEU A 318 1.89 7.21 -0.89
C LEU A 318 3.01 7.66 -1.83
N LEU A 319 2.71 7.71 -3.12
CA LEU A 319 3.65 8.13 -4.15
C LEU A 319 3.91 9.65 -4.05
N PRO A 320 5.14 10.10 -3.77
CA PRO A 320 5.45 11.52 -3.68
C PRO A 320 5.39 12.19 -5.06
N ALA A 321 4.86 13.42 -5.09
CA ALA A 321 4.83 14.26 -6.30
C ALA A 321 5.89 15.38 -6.22
N VAL A 322 6.85 15.40 -7.11
CA VAL A 322 7.93 16.40 -7.14
C VAL A 322 7.68 17.39 -8.29
N ARG A 323 8.33 18.55 -8.27
CA ARG A 323 8.21 19.52 -9.37
C ARG A 323 8.83 18.94 -10.63
N ARG A 324 8.17 19.13 -11.77
CA ARG A 324 8.63 18.62 -13.08
C ARG A 324 10.02 19.12 -13.45
N THR A 325 10.37 20.36 -13.09
CA THR A 325 11.71 20.94 -13.28
C THR A 325 12.79 20.17 -12.51
N ASP A 326 12.52 19.87 -11.24
CA ASP A 326 13.47 19.18 -10.37
C ASP A 326 13.63 17.72 -10.82
N ALA A 327 12.52 17.07 -11.19
CA ALA A 327 12.54 15.74 -11.77
C ALA A 327 13.35 15.66 -13.06
N ARG A 328 13.24 16.65 -13.95
CA ARG A 328 14.05 16.71 -15.19
C ARG A 328 15.55 16.83 -14.86
N ARG A 329 15.90 17.67 -13.89
CA ARG A 329 17.29 17.86 -13.44
C ARG A 329 17.89 16.57 -12.85
N VAL A 330 17.12 15.86 -12.03
CA VAL A 330 17.58 14.66 -11.31
C VAL A 330 17.53 13.41 -12.19
N LEU A 331 16.52 13.28 -13.05
CA LEU A 331 16.28 12.08 -13.86
C LEU A 331 16.80 12.18 -15.30
N GLY A 332 17.38 13.32 -15.69
CA GLY A 332 18.15 13.48 -16.91
C GLY A 332 17.36 13.33 -18.22
N GLN A 333 16.12 13.83 -18.29
CA GLN A 333 15.34 13.76 -19.55
C GLN A 333 15.30 15.12 -20.29
N PRO A 334 15.53 15.12 -21.62
CA PRO A 334 15.40 16.32 -22.44
C PRO A 334 13.94 16.79 -22.55
N ALA A 335 13.80 18.06 -22.96
CA ALA A 335 12.63 18.93 -22.82
C ALA A 335 11.31 18.38 -23.36
#